data_AF-S0G6E6-F1
#
_entry.id   AF-S0G6E6-F1
#
_cell.length_a   1.000
_cell.length_b   1.000
_cell.length_c   1.000
_cell.angle_alpha   90.00
_cell.angle_beta   90.00
_cell.angle_gamma   90.00
#
_symmetry.space_group_name_H-M   'P 1'
#
loop_
_entity.id
_entity.type
_entity.pdbx_description
1 polymer ?
#
loop_
_entity_poly.entity_id
_entity_poly.type
_entity_poly.pdbx_seq_one_letter_code
_entity_poly.pdbx_strand_id
1 'polypeptide(L)'
;MTSDMKQIIVPKENAVFWMDKNGIWHNEHGKFEHPKIIAYFHKSIRKDNQGYHVYQIRDGCEEKVYFPYEDTALFVVDLKDNQTLVLNTTDTLPLDPSQLFTRDDSLYIDTPEHCIKFGQRALMKLARLLEEKEDRLYVVLDGKAHEIRQEPSA
;
A
#
# COMPACT_ATOMS: atom_id res chain seq x y z
N MET A 1 13.79 9.76 -33.03
CA MET A 1 14.31 8.39 -32.92
C MET A 1 14.12 7.97 -31.48
N THR A 2 13.12 7.13 -31.21
CA THR A 2 12.91 6.52 -29.89
C THR A 2 13.98 5.45 -29.73
N SER A 3 14.99 5.74 -28.91
CA SER A 3 15.96 4.72 -28.52
C SER A 3 15.18 3.68 -27.70
N ASP A 4 15.07 2.45 -28.18
CA ASP A 4 14.50 1.35 -27.42
C ASP A 4 15.38 1.13 -26.18
N MET A 5 14.89 1.61 -25.03
CA MET A 5 15.54 1.44 -23.75
C MET A 5 15.49 -0.05 -23.39
N LYS A 6 16.66 -0.65 -23.08
CA LYS A 6 16.72 -2.08 -22.74
C LYS A 6 15.88 -2.34 -21.49
N GLN A 7 15.02 -3.35 -21.55
CA GLN A 7 14.19 -3.76 -20.41
C GLN A 7 14.70 -5.07 -19.80
N ILE A 8 14.77 -5.10 -18.47
CA ILE A 8 15.02 -6.29 -17.65
C ILE A 8 13.76 -6.54 -16.84
N ILE A 9 13.14 -7.70 -17.05
CA ILE A 9 11.92 -8.10 -16.34
C ILE A 9 12.25 -9.33 -15.50
N VAL A 10 12.16 -9.19 -14.18
CA VAL A 10 12.31 -10.27 -13.21
C VAL A 10 10.93 -10.69 -12.73
N PRO A 11 10.48 -11.92 -13.03
CA PRO A 11 9.17 -12.40 -12.61
C PRO A 11 9.17 -12.69 -11.10
N LYS A 12 7.96 -12.81 -10.53
CA LYS A 12 7.71 -12.92 -9.09
C LYS A 12 8.47 -14.08 -8.42
N GLU A 13 8.54 -15.22 -9.10
CA GLU A 13 9.21 -16.44 -8.67
C GLU A 13 10.74 -16.31 -8.60
N ASN A 14 11.32 -15.31 -9.27
CA ASN A 14 12.75 -15.05 -9.31
C ASN A 14 13.15 -13.84 -8.44
N ALA A 15 12.20 -13.21 -7.76
CA ALA A 15 12.49 -12.09 -6.86
C ALA A 15 13.21 -12.57 -5.61
N VAL A 16 14.31 -11.90 -5.26
CA VAL A 16 15.11 -12.19 -4.06
C VAL A 16 14.63 -11.43 -2.81
N PHE A 17 13.49 -10.76 -2.92
CA PHE A 17 12.87 -10.00 -1.85
C PHE A 17 11.34 -10.09 -1.93
N TRP A 18 10.68 -9.93 -0.79
CA TRP A 18 9.22 -9.96 -0.67
C TRP A 18 8.75 -8.98 0.41
N MET A 19 7.44 -8.74 0.45
CA MET A 19 6.79 -7.88 1.43
C MET A 19 5.87 -8.69 2.33
N ASP A 20 5.97 -8.52 3.64
CA ASP A 20 5.04 -9.18 4.57
C ASP A 20 3.70 -8.44 4.68
N LYS A 21 2.75 -9.02 5.43
CA LYS A 21 1.41 -8.46 5.64
C LYS A 21 1.36 -7.09 6.33
N ASN A 22 2.49 -6.62 6.86
CA ASN A 22 2.63 -5.33 7.54
C ASN A 22 3.39 -4.30 6.70
N GLY A 23 3.75 -4.66 5.46
CA GLY A 23 4.47 -3.77 4.55
C GLY A 23 5.97 -3.74 4.79
N ILE A 24 6.52 -4.70 5.54
CA ILE A 24 7.96 -4.80 5.79
C ILE A 24 8.60 -5.61 4.67
N TRP A 25 9.69 -5.09 4.10
CA TRP A 25 10.49 -5.79 3.11
C TRP A 25 11.43 -6.81 3.76
N HIS A 26 11.53 -7.98 3.14
CA HIS A 26 12.41 -9.08 3.55
C HIS A 26 13.22 -9.62 2.36
N ASN A 27 14.36 -10.23 2.63
CA ASN A 27 15.11 -11.09 1.72
C ASN A 27 15.61 -12.35 2.46
N GLU A 28 16.45 -13.15 1.81
CA GLU A 28 17.06 -14.36 2.41
C GLU A 28 17.84 -14.11 3.71
N HIS A 29 18.27 -12.86 3.97
CA HIS A 29 18.98 -12.47 5.18
C HIS A 29 18.06 -11.87 6.26
N GLY A 30 16.76 -11.83 6.02
CA GLY A 30 15.74 -11.30 6.93
C GLY A 30 15.19 -9.94 6.50
N LYS A 31 14.70 -9.17 7.47
CA LYS A 31 14.06 -7.87 7.22
C LYS A 31 15.07 -6.84 6.72
N PHE A 32 14.62 -5.95 5.85
CA PHE A 32 15.39 -4.76 5.50
C PHE A 32 15.46 -3.84 6.72
N GLU A 33 16.65 -3.37 7.07
CA GLU A 33 16.84 -2.48 8.22
C GLU A 33 17.22 -1.06 7.82
N HIS A 34 17.85 -0.88 6.65
CA HIS A 34 18.39 0.41 6.26
C HIS A 34 17.27 1.34 5.74
N PRO A 35 16.93 2.45 6.44
CA PRO A 35 15.71 3.22 6.12
C PRO A 35 15.70 3.80 4.71
N LYS A 36 16.86 4.19 4.18
CA LYS A 36 16.98 4.70 2.80
C LYS A 36 16.66 3.64 1.74
N ILE A 37 17.01 2.37 2.00
CA ILE A 37 16.72 1.26 1.08
C ILE A 37 15.22 0.98 1.11
N ILE A 38 14.62 0.90 2.31
CA ILE A 38 13.18 0.70 2.49
C ILE A 38 12.38 1.82 1.79
N ALA A 39 12.76 3.08 2.03
CA ALA A 39 12.11 4.23 1.41
C ALA A 39 12.24 4.21 -0.12
N TYR A 40 13.41 3.82 -0.64
CA TYR A 40 13.62 3.67 -2.08
C TYR A 40 12.71 2.58 -2.66
N PHE A 41 12.71 1.38 -2.05
CA PHE A 41 11.88 0.26 -2.50
C PHE A 41 10.40 0.62 -2.51
N HIS A 42 9.90 1.25 -1.45
CA HIS A 42 8.50 1.69 -1.43
C HIS A 42 8.19 2.72 -2.52
N LYS A 43 9.03 3.76 -2.67
CA LYS A 43 8.83 4.79 -3.71
C LYS A 43 8.87 4.19 -5.13
N SER A 44 9.58 3.08 -5.31
CA SER A 44 9.70 2.39 -6.58
C SER A 44 8.56 1.42 -6.88
N ILE A 45 7.60 1.19 -5.95
CA ILE A 45 6.45 0.32 -6.24
C ILE A 45 5.60 0.96 -7.34
N ARG A 46 5.27 0.17 -8.35
CA ARG A 46 4.32 0.48 -9.42
C ARG A 46 3.41 -0.71 -9.65
N LYS A 47 2.31 -0.49 -10.37
CA LYS A 47 1.40 -1.55 -10.81
C LYS A 47 1.21 -1.45 -12.32
N ASP A 48 1.19 -2.59 -12.99
CA ASP A 48 0.66 -2.72 -14.35
C ASP A 48 -0.21 -3.99 -14.45
N ASN A 49 -0.55 -4.40 -15.67
CA ASN A 49 -1.42 -5.56 -15.92
C ASN A 49 -0.86 -6.89 -15.39
N GLN A 50 0.45 -6.98 -15.11
CA GLN A 50 1.08 -8.18 -14.53
C GLN A 50 1.16 -8.13 -13.00
N GLY A 51 0.79 -7.00 -12.38
CA GLY A 51 0.75 -6.81 -10.94
C GLY A 51 1.75 -5.78 -10.43
N TYR A 52 2.03 -5.85 -9.13
CA TYR A 52 2.95 -4.92 -8.47
C TYR A 52 4.41 -5.30 -8.72
N HIS A 53 5.24 -4.30 -8.99
CA HIS A 53 6.67 -4.44 -9.20
C HIS A 53 7.44 -3.27 -8.60
N VAL A 54 8.71 -3.51 -8.26
CA VAL A 54 9.68 -2.45 -7.99
C VAL A 54 10.28 -2.02 -9.34
N TYR A 55 10.18 -0.73 -9.61
CA TYR A 55 10.66 -0.10 -10.84
C TYR A 55 11.92 0.72 -10.60
N GLN A 56 12.90 0.59 -11.49
CA GLN A 56 14.04 1.49 -11.54
C GLN A 56 14.56 1.70 -12.96
N ILE A 57 15.26 2.81 -13.16
CA ILE A 57 16.09 3.05 -14.35
C ILE A 57 17.54 3.09 -13.88
N ARG A 58 18.39 2.24 -14.46
CA ARG A 58 19.82 2.19 -14.17
C ARG A 58 20.61 1.93 -15.44
N ASP A 59 21.66 2.71 -15.67
CA ASP A 59 22.58 2.57 -16.82
C ASP A 59 21.85 2.50 -18.17
N GLY A 60 20.80 3.30 -18.35
CA GLY A 60 19.97 3.31 -19.56
C GLY A 60 19.13 2.04 -19.76
N CYS A 61 18.95 1.24 -18.71
CA CYS A 61 18.07 0.08 -18.69
C CYS A 61 16.90 0.33 -17.73
N GLU A 62 15.71 -0.03 -18.17
CA GLU A 62 14.52 -0.10 -17.33
C GLU A 62 14.46 -1.49 -16.69
N GLU A 63 14.30 -1.55 -15.37
CA GLU A 63 14.16 -2.79 -14.64
C GLU A 63 12.83 -2.84 -13.89
N LYS A 64 12.11 -3.95 -14.08
CA LYS A 64 10.87 -4.28 -13.38
C LYS A 64 11.07 -5.60 -12.64
N VAL A 65 10.96 -5.55 -11.31
CA VAL A 65 11.00 -6.75 -10.47
C VAL A 65 9.65 -6.94 -9.82
N TYR A 66 8.85 -7.87 -10.33
CA TYR A 66 7.62 -8.28 -9.67
C TYR A 66 7.96 -9.01 -8.39
N PHE A 67 7.24 -8.77 -7.30
CA PHE A 67 7.61 -9.30 -5.99
C PHE A 67 6.44 -9.97 -5.25
N PRO A 68 6.70 -11.00 -4.43
CA PRO A 68 5.73 -11.55 -3.50
C PRO A 68 5.33 -10.55 -2.41
N TYR A 69 4.03 -10.51 -2.11
CA TYR A 69 3.48 -9.82 -0.95
C TYR A 69 2.40 -10.70 -0.31
N GLU A 70 2.33 -10.68 1.03
CA GLU A 70 1.40 -11.55 1.78
C GLU A 70 -0.04 -11.03 1.82
N ASP A 71 -0.25 -9.72 1.77
CA ASP A 71 -1.58 -9.08 1.90
C ASP A 71 -1.80 -8.06 0.77
N THR A 72 -1.11 -6.93 0.84
CA THR A 72 -1.08 -5.90 -0.21
C THR A 72 0.32 -5.33 -0.37
N ALA A 73 0.57 -4.67 -1.51
CA ALA A 73 1.80 -3.92 -1.76
C ALA A 73 1.72 -2.46 -1.27
N LEU A 74 0.51 -1.93 -1.06
CA LEU A 74 0.29 -0.52 -0.75
C LEU A 74 -0.29 -0.34 0.65
N PHE A 75 0.31 0.61 1.38
CA PHE A 75 -0.06 0.90 2.75
C PHE A 75 -0.28 2.40 2.92
N VAL A 76 -1.36 2.79 3.61
CA VAL A 76 -1.48 4.14 4.16
C VAL A 76 -0.53 4.23 5.35
N VAL A 77 0.52 5.04 5.24
CA VAL A 77 1.55 5.20 6.27
C VAL A 77 1.37 6.46 7.10
N ASP A 78 0.64 7.44 6.56
CA ASP A 78 0.34 8.67 7.28
C ASP A 78 -0.95 9.34 6.79
N LEU A 79 -1.46 10.27 7.61
CA LEU A 79 -2.49 11.23 7.23
C LEU A 79 -1.88 12.63 7.27
N LYS A 80 -1.98 13.38 6.16
CA LYS A 80 -1.51 14.78 6.07
C LYS A 80 -2.49 15.71 6.77
N ASP A 81 -3.77 15.42 6.63
CA ASP A 81 -4.92 16.03 7.30
C ASP A 81 -6.01 14.95 7.46
N ASN A 82 -7.25 15.33 7.81
CA ASN A 82 -8.34 14.36 8.00
C ASN A 82 -8.89 13.79 6.69
N GLN A 83 -8.44 14.26 5.53
CA GLN A 83 -9.00 13.93 4.22
C GLN A 83 -7.94 13.45 3.22
N THR A 84 -6.65 13.54 3.54
CA THR A 84 -5.54 13.19 2.64
C THR A 84 -4.68 12.10 3.24
N LEU A 85 -4.70 10.94 2.59
CA LEU A 85 -3.90 9.76 2.92
C LEU A 85 -2.55 9.84 2.24
N VAL A 86 -1.50 9.39 2.93
CA VAL A 86 -0.14 9.28 2.41
C VAL A 86 0.22 7.81 2.33
N LEU A 87 0.58 7.35 1.13
CA LEU A 87 0.96 5.96 0.88
C LEU A 87 2.43 5.72 1.15
N ASN A 88 2.82 4.45 1.32
CA ASN A 88 4.22 4.02 1.42
C ASN A 88 5.05 4.47 0.20
N THR A 89 4.44 4.57 -0.98
CA THR A 89 5.06 5.10 -2.21
C THR A 89 5.35 6.60 -2.18
N THR A 90 4.89 7.31 -1.13
CA THR A 90 4.82 8.78 -1.00
C THR A 90 3.72 9.46 -1.80
N ASP A 91 2.96 8.71 -2.61
CA ASP A 91 1.77 9.23 -3.27
C ASP A 91 0.69 9.57 -2.25
N THR A 92 -0.25 10.42 -2.68
CA THR A 92 -1.39 10.82 -1.86
C THR A 92 -2.71 10.45 -2.51
N LEU A 93 -3.67 10.05 -1.70
CA LEU A 93 -5.05 9.74 -2.11
C LEU A 93 -6.03 10.50 -1.21
N PRO A 94 -7.12 11.08 -1.75
CA PRO A 94 -8.21 11.56 -0.91
C PRO A 94 -8.85 10.39 -0.16
N LEU A 95 -9.20 10.61 1.10
CA LEU A 95 -9.99 9.67 1.89
C LEU A 95 -11.44 9.72 1.42
N ASP A 96 -11.87 8.68 0.71
CA ASP A 96 -13.27 8.44 0.38
C ASP A 96 -13.85 7.38 1.33
N PRO A 97 -14.76 7.75 2.25
CA PRO A 97 -15.37 6.80 3.18
C PRO A 97 -16.09 5.63 2.51
N SER A 98 -16.61 5.80 1.30
CA SER A 98 -17.33 4.74 0.60
C SER A 98 -16.42 3.58 0.18
N GLN A 99 -15.12 3.85 0.08
CA GLN A 99 -14.10 2.87 -0.29
C GLN A 99 -13.55 2.13 0.93
N LEU A 100 -13.84 2.58 2.15
CA LEU A 100 -13.36 1.93 3.37
C LEU A 100 -14.03 0.58 3.58
N PHE A 101 -13.23 -0.39 3.99
CA PHE A 101 -13.74 -1.66 4.48
C PHE A 101 -12.81 -2.28 5.53
N THR A 102 -13.37 -3.13 6.38
CA THR A 102 -12.62 -3.98 7.32
C THR A 102 -12.60 -5.43 6.84
N ARG A 103 -11.46 -6.10 7.04
CA ARG A 103 -11.28 -7.54 6.83
C ARG A 103 -10.20 -8.03 7.77
N ASP A 104 -10.42 -9.14 8.47
CA ASP A 104 -9.45 -9.75 9.40
C ASP A 104 -8.81 -8.73 10.37
N ASP A 105 -9.64 -7.97 11.08
CA ASP A 105 -9.28 -6.90 12.02
C ASP A 105 -8.40 -5.77 11.44
N SER A 106 -8.26 -5.70 10.12
CA SER A 106 -7.50 -4.69 9.40
C SER A 106 -8.44 -3.75 8.64
N LEU A 107 -8.07 -2.47 8.58
CA LEU A 107 -8.78 -1.44 7.81
C LEU A 107 -8.11 -1.24 6.46
N TYR A 108 -8.91 -1.13 5.41
CA TYR A 108 -8.46 -0.98 4.04
C TYR A 108 -9.25 0.09 3.28
N ILE A 109 -8.72 0.48 2.13
CA ILE A 109 -9.42 1.19 1.06
C ILE A 109 -9.37 0.34 -0.19
N ASP A 110 -10.53 0.17 -0.82
CA ASP A 110 -10.64 -0.44 -2.13
C ASP A 110 -10.88 0.63 -3.20
N THR A 111 -9.89 0.82 -4.07
CA THR A 111 -9.99 1.66 -5.26
C THR A 111 -10.11 0.76 -6.49
N PRO A 112 -10.52 1.28 -7.66
CA PRO A 112 -10.56 0.47 -8.89
C PRO A 112 -9.22 -0.21 -9.25
N GLU A 113 -8.09 0.35 -8.81
CA GLU A 113 -6.76 -0.15 -9.13
C GLU A 113 -6.06 -0.85 -7.97
N HIS A 114 -6.41 -0.53 -6.72
CA HIS A 114 -5.64 -0.90 -5.55
C HIS A 114 -6.51 -1.23 -4.34
N CYS A 115 -6.20 -2.34 -3.69
CA CYS A 115 -6.54 -2.59 -2.29
C CYS A 115 -5.38 -2.09 -1.42
N ILE A 116 -5.63 -1.15 -0.52
CA ILE A 116 -4.62 -0.43 0.26
C ILE A 116 -4.91 -0.63 1.75
N LYS A 117 -3.93 -1.11 2.51
CA LYS A 117 -4.10 -1.38 3.94
C LYS A 117 -3.67 -0.17 4.78
N PHE A 118 -4.40 0.14 5.85
CA PHE A 118 -3.92 1.12 6.81
C PHE A 118 -2.78 0.52 7.64
N GLY A 119 -1.63 1.20 7.64
CA GLY A 119 -0.54 0.93 8.58
C GLY A 119 -0.87 1.46 9.97
N GLN A 120 -0.23 0.90 10.99
CA GLN A 120 -0.51 1.19 12.40
C GLN A 120 -0.51 2.70 12.72
N ARG A 121 0.49 3.45 12.22
CA ARG A 121 0.59 4.91 12.42
C ARG A 121 -0.61 5.66 11.81
N ALA A 122 -1.03 5.28 10.62
CA ALA A 122 -2.18 5.89 9.96
C ALA A 122 -3.49 5.56 10.70
N LEU A 123 -3.67 4.30 11.14
CA LEU A 123 -4.79 3.90 11.98
C LEU A 123 -4.85 4.73 13.27
N MET A 124 -3.73 4.93 13.96
CA MET A 124 -3.70 5.75 15.19
C MET A 124 -4.16 7.20 14.93
N LYS A 125 -3.80 7.78 13.78
CA LYS A 125 -4.26 9.12 13.39
C LYS A 125 -5.74 9.13 13.01
N LEU A 126 -6.22 8.08 12.34
CA LEU A 126 -7.62 7.93 11.93
C LEU A 126 -8.53 7.61 13.11
N ALA A 127 -8.04 6.94 14.15
CA ALA A 127 -8.83 6.45 15.29
C ALA A 127 -9.68 7.54 15.96
N ARG A 128 -9.21 8.80 15.97
CA ARG A 128 -9.97 9.96 16.49
C ARG A 128 -11.24 10.28 15.69
N LEU A 129 -11.35 9.76 14.47
CA LEU A 129 -12.48 9.90 13.56
C LEU A 129 -13.31 8.63 13.52
N LEU A 130 -12.92 7.56 14.21
CA LEU A 130 -13.67 6.30 14.22
C LEU A 130 -14.69 6.32 15.36
N GLU A 131 -15.91 5.89 15.05
CA GLU A 131 -16.97 5.65 16.03
C GLU A 131 -17.48 4.23 15.86
N GLU A 132 -17.76 3.57 16.98
CA GLU A 132 -18.41 2.25 16.99
C GLU A 132 -19.81 2.40 17.57
N LYS A 133 -20.81 1.91 16.84
CA LYS A 133 -22.23 1.93 17.24
C LYS A 133 -22.88 0.64 16.80
N GLU A 134 -23.53 -0.07 17.73
CA GLU A 134 -24.27 -1.30 17.45
C GLU A 134 -23.43 -2.34 16.67
N ASP A 135 -22.19 -2.57 17.13
CA ASP A 135 -21.20 -3.46 16.52
C ASP A 135 -20.81 -3.11 15.07
N ARG A 136 -21.06 -1.87 14.65
CA ARG A 136 -20.66 -1.33 13.34
C ARG A 136 -19.66 -0.21 13.51
N LEU A 137 -18.67 -0.20 12.61
CA LEU A 137 -17.63 0.83 12.59
C LEU A 137 -17.99 1.94 11.61
N TYR A 138 -17.79 3.18 12.03
CA TYR A 138 -18.03 4.37 11.24
C TYR A 138 -16.79 5.26 11.22
N VAL A 139 -16.57 5.99 10.12
CA VAL A 139 -15.68 7.15 10.09
C VAL A 139 -16.52 8.43 10.08
N VAL A 140 -16.16 9.40 10.91
CA VAL A 140 -16.81 10.70 11.02
C VAL A 140 -15.94 11.74 10.32
N LEU A 141 -16.42 12.21 9.17
CA LEU A 141 -15.80 13.28 8.39
C LEU A 141 -16.76 14.46 8.30
N ASP A 142 -16.26 15.66 8.59
CA ASP A 142 -17.04 16.91 8.53
C ASP A 142 -18.39 16.85 9.28
N GLY A 143 -18.41 16.13 10.41
CA GLY A 143 -19.61 15.93 11.25
C GLY A 143 -20.60 14.89 10.72
N LYS A 144 -20.30 14.22 9.61
CA LYS A 144 -21.11 13.14 9.03
C LYS A 144 -20.48 11.78 9.31
N ALA A 145 -21.27 10.86 9.85
CA ALA A 145 -20.87 9.47 10.02
C ALA A 145 -21.05 8.69 8.70
N HIS A 146 -20.05 7.90 8.35
CA HIS A 146 -20.02 7.01 7.20
C HIS A 146 -19.71 5.60 7.69
N GLU A 147 -20.61 4.65 7.43
CA GLU A 147 -20.41 3.25 7.80
C GLU A 147 -19.25 2.65 6.99
N ILE A 148 -18.39 1.92 7.68
CA ILE A 148 -17.29 1.15 7.09
C ILE A 148 -17.80 -0.25 6.80
N ARG A 149 -17.70 -0.68 5.54
CA ARG A 149 -18.18 -2.00 5.10
C ARG A 149 -17.35 -3.10 5.79
N GLN A 150 -17.98 -4.19 6.21
CA GLN A 150 -17.28 -5.38 6.67
C GLN A 150 -17.25 -6.41 5.53
N GLU A 151 -16.06 -6.87 5.16
CA GLU A 151 -15.87 -7.93 4.20
C GLU A 151 -15.60 -9.28 4.91
N PRO A 152 -16.02 -10.41 4.30
CA PRO A 152 -15.66 -11.72 4.82
C PRO A 152 -14.14 -11.93 4.77
N SER A 153 -13.62 -12.76 5.68
CA SER A 153 -12.24 -13.25 5.63
C SER A 153 -11.95 -13.88 4.26
N ALA A 154 -10.75 -13.61 3.74
CA ALA A 154 -10.31 -14.07 2.42
C ALA A 154 -9.91 -15.56 2.41
#